data_AF-A0A3M6ZKU7-F1
#
_entry.id   AF-A0A3M6ZKU7-F1
#
_cell.length_a   1.000
_cell.length_b   1.000
_cell.length_c   1.000
_cell.angle_alpha   90.00
_cell.angle_beta   90.00
_cell.angle_gamma   90.00
#
_symmetry.space_group_name_H-M   'P 1'
#
loop_
_entity.id
_entity.type
_entity.pdbx_description
1 polymer ?
#
loop_
_entity_poly.entity_id
_entity_poly.type
_entity_poly.pdbx_seq_one_letter_code
_entity_poly.pdbx_strand_id
1 'polypeptide(L)'
;MTQVLSPGQVLPDPEPRTMEKEEWQENLNVKLICKDCQEDPPNLFDDHASGDIMCDSCGLVLSQRNIDMSSEWRTFSNDDQGGDDPSRVGDGPNALLNGAQLNTGIAFGDGGMRNKELHRAQNKANLDKGNKQLLQAYKQIGAFCDSWQLSPAATETAKHLYKDAEESRLFKGKSQEALIAGCLFLACRRNNVPRSFREVMDLTSVTKKEIGRTFKLLESFLMNKDKEAKRQ
;
A
#
# COMPACT_ATOMS: atom_id res chain seq x y z
N MET A 1 37.06 -43.98 -14.64
CA MET A 1 36.84 -44.94 -15.73
C MET A 1 36.27 -44.18 -16.91
N THR A 2 37.12 -43.84 -17.88
CA THR A 2 36.75 -43.14 -19.11
C THR A 2 36.07 -44.14 -20.05
N GLN A 3 34.76 -43.99 -20.27
CA GLN A 3 34.06 -44.78 -21.28
C GLN A 3 34.59 -44.41 -22.67
N VAL A 4 35.18 -45.38 -23.35
CA VAL A 4 35.62 -45.26 -24.74
C VAL A 4 34.38 -45.48 -25.61
N LEU A 5 33.94 -44.45 -26.33
CA LEU A 5 32.78 -44.51 -27.23
C LEU A 5 33.16 -45.19 -28.55
N SER A 6 32.20 -45.92 -29.14
CA SER A 6 32.38 -46.66 -30.39
C SER A 6 32.54 -45.71 -31.60
N PRO A 7 33.34 -46.06 -32.64
CA PRO A 7 33.56 -45.20 -33.80
C PRO A 7 32.24 -44.90 -34.53
N GLY A 8 31.77 -43.65 -34.47
CA GLY A 8 30.55 -43.17 -35.12
C GLY A 8 29.49 -42.58 -34.21
N GLN A 9 29.69 -42.60 -32.88
CA GLN A 9 28.73 -42.02 -31.95
C GLN A 9 28.98 -40.51 -31.75
N VAL A 10 28.12 -39.67 -32.33
CA VAL A 10 28.12 -38.22 -32.13
C VAL A 10 27.54 -37.92 -30.74
N LEU A 11 28.27 -37.18 -29.92
CA LEU A 11 27.77 -36.68 -28.64
C LEU A 11 26.53 -35.81 -28.91
N PRO A 12 25.39 -36.02 -28.22
CA PRO A 12 24.25 -35.14 -28.37
C PRO A 12 24.67 -33.73 -27.96
N ASP A 13 24.38 -32.75 -28.82
CA ASP A 13 24.69 -31.35 -28.55
C ASP A 13 24.10 -30.95 -27.20
N PRO A 14 24.84 -30.22 -26.34
CA PRO A 14 24.30 -29.78 -25.07
C PRO A 14 23.05 -28.96 -25.32
N GLU A 15 21.94 -29.35 -24.68
CA GLU A 15 20.66 -28.63 -24.80
C GLU A 15 20.90 -27.13 -24.56
N PRO A 16 20.36 -26.25 -25.41
CA PRO A 16 20.58 -24.82 -25.27
C PRO A 16 20.08 -24.41 -23.90
N ARG A 17 20.97 -23.87 -23.07
CA ARG A 17 20.59 -23.30 -21.78
C ARG A 17 19.52 -22.26 -22.07
N THR A 18 18.30 -22.54 -21.64
CA THR A 18 17.23 -21.55 -21.64
C THR A 18 17.68 -20.45 -20.71
N MET A 19 18.19 -19.35 -21.27
CA MET A 19 18.45 -18.14 -20.48
C MET A 19 17.10 -17.74 -19.91
N GLU A 20 16.94 -17.90 -18.59
CA GLU A 20 15.81 -17.33 -17.88
C GLU A 20 15.80 -15.85 -18.25
N LYS A 21 14.68 -15.37 -18.79
CA LYS A 21 14.52 -13.94 -19.08
C LYS A 21 14.62 -13.24 -17.73
N GLU A 22 15.77 -12.63 -17.47
CA GLU A 22 15.93 -11.76 -16.31
C GLU A 22 14.78 -10.75 -16.34
N GLU A 23 13.95 -10.77 -15.30
CA GLU A 23 12.89 -9.79 -15.14
C GLU A 23 13.54 -8.42 -15.17
N TRP A 24 12.95 -7.50 -15.94
CA TRP A 24 13.45 -6.13 -16.01
C TRP A 24 13.51 -5.55 -14.58
N GLN A 25 14.70 -5.19 -14.14
CA GLN A 25 14.92 -4.48 -12.87
C GLN A 25 15.26 -3.03 -13.19
N GLU A 26 14.63 -2.11 -12.46
CA GLU A 26 14.94 -0.69 -12.58
C GLU A 26 16.39 -0.44 -12.11
N ASN A 27 17.23 0.11 -12.97
CA ASN A 27 18.60 0.45 -12.62
C ASN A 27 18.63 1.68 -11.70
N LEU A 28 18.56 1.47 -10.38
CA LEU A 28 18.62 2.53 -9.37
C LEU A 28 19.99 3.25 -9.28
N ASN A 29 20.97 2.86 -10.09
CA ASN A 29 22.31 3.45 -10.15
C ASN A 29 22.43 4.66 -11.09
N VAL A 30 21.33 5.22 -11.59
CA VAL A 30 21.37 6.46 -12.39
C VAL A 30 21.56 7.65 -11.46
N LYS A 31 22.83 8.03 -11.23
CA LYS A 31 23.18 9.25 -10.51
C LYS A 31 23.14 10.45 -11.47
N LEU A 32 22.31 11.46 -11.17
CA LEU A 32 22.38 12.76 -11.83
C LEU A 32 23.59 13.52 -11.28
N ILE A 33 24.60 13.78 -12.11
CA ILE A 33 25.86 14.44 -11.71
C ILE A 33 26.15 15.59 -12.69
N CYS A 34 26.65 16.70 -12.15
CA CYS A 34 27.10 17.84 -12.95
C CYS A 34 28.31 17.46 -13.82
N LYS A 35 28.24 17.77 -15.12
CA LYS A 35 29.31 17.45 -16.09
C LYS A 35 30.63 18.16 -15.80
N ASP A 36 30.55 19.37 -15.25
CA ASP A 36 31.71 20.24 -15.04
C ASP A 36 32.39 20.00 -13.69
N CYS A 37 31.61 19.84 -12.59
CA CYS A 37 32.17 19.64 -11.25
C CYS A 37 32.51 18.18 -10.94
N GLN A 38 31.68 17.24 -11.42
CA GLN A 38 31.82 15.80 -11.15
C GLN A 38 32.02 15.44 -9.67
N GLU A 39 31.36 16.16 -8.76
CA GLU A 39 31.40 15.89 -7.32
C GLU A 39 30.55 14.66 -6.95
N ASP A 40 31.04 13.81 -6.02
CA ASP A 40 30.29 12.69 -5.42
C ASP A 40 30.37 12.79 -3.89
N PRO A 41 29.28 13.10 -3.17
CA PRO A 41 27.90 13.28 -3.67
C PRO A 41 27.70 14.60 -4.44
N PRO A 42 26.84 14.63 -5.48
CA PRO A 42 26.61 15.83 -6.29
C PRO A 42 25.81 16.89 -5.52
N ASN A 43 26.29 18.14 -5.52
CA ASN A 43 25.59 19.27 -4.92
C ASN A 43 24.60 19.90 -5.92
N LEU A 44 23.36 19.40 -5.92
CA LEU A 44 22.28 19.84 -6.81
C LEU A 44 21.18 20.56 -6.02
N PHE A 45 20.66 21.63 -6.60
CA PHE A 45 19.57 22.44 -6.09
C PHE A 45 18.41 22.43 -7.09
N ASP A 46 17.19 22.21 -6.59
CA ASP A 46 15.97 22.27 -7.39
C ASP A 46 15.28 23.64 -7.19
N ASP A 47 15.32 24.49 -8.22
CA ASP A 47 14.61 25.75 -8.24
C ASP A 47 13.19 25.56 -8.76
N HIS A 48 12.26 25.35 -7.83
CA HIS A 48 10.84 25.19 -8.12
C HIS A 48 10.20 26.41 -8.82
N ALA A 49 10.73 27.63 -8.63
CA ALA A 49 10.14 28.83 -9.24
C ALA A 49 10.37 28.88 -10.76
N SER A 50 11.53 28.42 -11.20
CA SER A 50 11.91 28.32 -12.61
C SER A 50 11.60 26.94 -13.19
N GLY A 51 11.47 25.92 -12.33
CA GLY A 51 11.38 24.51 -12.70
C GLY A 51 12.72 23.93 -13.14
N ASP A 52 13.84 24.40 -12.58
CA ASP A 52 15.18 24.06 -13.08
C ASP A 52 16.00 23.35 -12.01
N ILE A 53 16.69 22.26 -12.38
CA ILE A 53 17.68 21.60 -11.51
C ILE A 53 19.04 22.16 -11.83
N MET A 54 19.69 22.79 -10.86
CA MET A 54 20.96 23.48 -11.00
C MET A 54 22.04 22.85 -10.13
N CYS A 55 23.29 22.88 -10.60
CA CYS A 55 24.43 22.58 -9.74
C CYS A 55 24.78 23.81 -8.92
N ASP A 56 24.77 23.69 -7.59
CA ASP A 56 25.05 24.81 -6.69
C ASP A 56 26.55 25.20 -6.70
N SER A 57 27.44 24.27 -7.04
CA SER A 57 28.89 24.51 -7.10
C SER A 57 29.33 25.34 -8.31
N CYS A 58 28.69 25.22 -9.48
CA CYS A 58 29.08 25.93 -10.71
C CYS A 58 27.97 26.73 -11.41
N GLY A 59 26.72 26.62 -10.95
CA GLY A 59 25.56 27.29 -11.54
C GLY A 59 25.07 26.66 -12.87
N LEU A 60 25.60 25.50 -13.27
CA LEU A 60 25.14 24.83 -14.49
C LEU A 60 23.72 24.28 -14.30
N VAL A 61 22.82 24.61 -15.22
CA VAL A 61 21.47 24.05 -15.28
C VAL A 61 21.52 22.67 -15.92
N LEU A 62 21.17 21.63 -15.17
CA LEU A 62 21.18 20.23 -15.59
C LEU A 62 19.86 19.79 -16.23
N SER A 63 18.74 20.28 -15.70
CA SER A 63 17.40 20.03 -16.23
C SER A 63 16.62 21.33 -16.22
N GLN A 64 15.88 21.59 -17.29
CA GLN A 64 15.03 22.78 -17.43
C GLN A 64 13.57 22.36 -17.55
N ARG A 65 12.66 23.20 -17.03
CA ARG A 65 11.19 22.95 -17.09
C ARG A 65 10.80 21.59 -16.53
N ASN A 66 11.43 21.20 -15.44
CA ASN A 66 11.06 20.05 -14.66
C ASN A 66 9.62 20.22 -14.15
N ILE A 67 8.88 19.12 -14.17
CA ILE A 67 7.54 19.09 -13.61
C ILE A 67 7.69 19.02 -12.10
N ASP A 68 7.15 20.00 -11.40
CA ASP A 68 7.12 19.96 -9.94
C ASP A 68 6.18 18.84 -9.47
N MET A 69 6.76 17.85 -8.79
CA MET A 69 6.04 16.75 -8.15
C MET A 69 5.80 17.02 -6.66
N SER A 70 6.15 18.23 -6.18
CA SER A 70 5.82 18.68 -4.83
C SER A 70 4.31 18.86 -4.67
N SER A 71 3.90 19.43 -3.54
CA SER A 71 2.47 19.56 -3.24
C SER A 71 1.76 20.39 -4.30
N GLU A 72 0.64 19.90 -4.81
CA GLU A 72 -0.23 20.64 -5.72
C GLU A 72 -0.49 22.05 -5.18
N TRP A 73 -0.45 23.05 -6.07
CA TRP A 73 -0.75 24.43 -5.72
C TRP A 73 -2.17 24.51 -5.15
N ARG A 74 -2.27 24.72 -3.83
CA ARG A 74 -3.57 24.85 -3.16
C ARG A 74 -4.22 26.17 -3.56
N THR A 75 -5.36 26.09 -4.25
CA THR A 75 -6.25 27.23 -4.40
C THR A 75 -6.97 27.44 -3.07
N PHE A 76 -6.47 28.36 -2.24
CA PHE A 76 -7.10 28.72 -0.95
C PHE A 76 -8.55 29.23 -1.07
N SER A 77 -9.04 29.44 -2.30
CA SER A 77 -10.37 29.99 -2.59
C SER A 77 -11.49 28.95 -2.70
N ASN A 78 -11.21 27.65 -2.60
CA ASN A 78 -12.25 26.65 -2.41
C ASN A 78 -11.63 25.41 -1.78
N ASP A 79 -11.96 25.16 -0.52
CA ASP A 79 -11.73 23.85 0.08
C ASP A 79 -12.52 22.85 -0.78
N ASP A 80 -11.82 21.94 -1.47
CA ASP A 80 -12.29 21.05 -2.55
C ASP A 80 -13.36 20.02 -2.12
N GLN A 81 -14.00 20.25 -0.97
CA GLN A 81 -15.09 19.44 -0.45
C GLN A 81 -16.32 19.40 -1.39
N GLY A 82 -16.37 20.27 -2.41
CA GLY A 82 -17.42 20.33 -3.44
C GLY A 82 -17.04 19.87 -4.85
N GLY A 83 -15.77 19.53 -5.12
CA GLY A 83 -15.31 19.24 -6.49
C GLY A 83 -15.26 20.48 -7.40
N ASP A 84 -15.05 21.65 -6.81
CA ASP A 84 -14.99 22.93 -7.51
C ASP A 84 -13.55 23.28 -7.95
N ASP A 85 -12.53 22.47 -7.63
CA ASP A 85 -11.17 22.69 -8.12
C ASP A 85 -10.99 22.08 -9.53
N PRO A 86 -10.93 22.90 -10.60
CA PRO A 86 -10.72 22.40 -11.96
C PRO A 86 -9.31 21.80 -12.16
N SER A 87 -8.39 22.01 -11.21
CA SER A 87 -7.02 21.48 -11.27
C SER A 87 -6.94 20.03 -10.80
N ARG A 88 -7.85 19.59 -9.89
CA ARG A 88 -7.89 18.20 -9.42
C ARG A 88 -8.51 17.28 -10.47
N VAL A 89 -7.65 16.61 -11.23
CA VAL A 89 -8.06 15.69 -12.31
C VAL A 89 -8.15 14.22 -11.88
N GLY A 90 -7.82 13.90 -10.63
CA GLY A 90 -7.84 12.54 -10.11
C GLY A 90 -7.81 12.46 -8.59
N ASP A 91 -8.09 11.27 -8.08
CA ASP A 91 -7.95 10.92 -6.66
C ASP A 91 -6.80 9.91 -6.48
N GLY A 92 -6.17 9.95 -5.31
CA GLY A 92 -5.07 9.06 -4.98
C GLY A 92 -5.56 7.62 -4.72
N PRO A 93 -4.82 6.58 -5.12
CA PRO A 93 -5.21 5.22 -4.81
C PRO A 93 -5.09 4.97 -3.30
N ASN A 94 -6.11 4.37 -2.68
CA ASN A 94 -6.03 3.98 -1.28
C ASN A 94 -5.16 2.72 -1.13
N ALA A 95 -3.96 2.86 -0.55
CA ALA A 95 -3.06 1.72 -0.33
C ALA A 95 -3.65 0.58 0.54
N LEU A 96 -4.77 0.81 1.25
CA LEU A 96 -5.44 -0.21 2.06
C LEU A 96 -6.40 -1.13 1.30
N LEU A 97 -6.76 -0.81 0.06
CA LEU A 97 -7.59 -1.71 -0.74
C LEU A 97 -6.73 -2.51 -1.72
N ASN A 98 -7.31 -3.56 -2.28
CA ASN A 98 -6.62 -4.44 -3.21
C ASN A 98 -6.81 -3.94 -4.64
N GLY A 99 -5.71 -3.93 -5.41
CA GLY A 99 -5.72 -3.56 -6.82
C GLY A 99 -6.00 -2.09 -7.10
N ALA A 100 -6.22 -1.78 -8.38
CA ALA A 100 -6.52 -0.43 -8.84
C ALA A 100 -8.00 -0.08 -8.58
N GLN A 101 -8.26 0.92 -7.73
CA GLN A 101 -9.60 1.39 -7.37
C GLN A 101 -10.18 2.29 -8.47
N LEU A 102 -10.49 1.69 -9.61
CA LEU A 102 -10.96 2.42 -10.80
C LEU A 102 -12.49 2.53 -10.86
N ASN A 103 -13.18 2.51 -9.71
CA ASN A 103 -14.63 2.65 -9.66
C ASN A 103 -15.04 4.10 -9.36
N THR A 104 -16.03 4.60 -10.09
CA THR A 104 -16.65 5.91 -9.81
C THR A 104 -18.03 5.68 -9.19
N GLY A 105 -18.42 6.50 -8.23
CA GLY A 105 -19.77 6.44 -7.63
C GLY A 105 -20.77 7.27 -8.42
N ILE A 106 -21.96 6.73 -8.71
CA ILE A 106 -23.05 7.53 -9.29
C ILE A 106 -23.74 8.30 -8.15
N ALA A 107 -23.53 9.61 -8.11
CA ALA A 107 -24.14 10.49 -7.10
C ALA A 107 -25.64 10.69 -7.33
N PHE A 108 -26.38 10.90 -6.24
CA PHE A 108 -27.78 11.32 -6.28
C PHE A 108 -27.86 12.85 -6.49
N GLY A 109 -27.60 13.30 -7.72
CA GLY A 109 -27.77 14.70 -8.12
C GLY A 109 -29.16 15.01 -8.69
N ASP A 110 -29.26 16.12 -9.43
CA ASP A 110 -30.48 16.68 -10.07
C ASP A 110 -31.17 15.74 -11.10
N GLY A 111 -30.60 14.57 -11.35
CA GLY A 111 -31.06 13.56 -12.33
C GLY A 111 -32.24 12.67 -11.91
N GLY A 112 -33.10 13.11 -10.99
CA GLY A 112 -34.39 12.48 -10.68
C GLY A 112 -34.39 10.95 -10.39
N MET A 113 -35.50 10.28 -10.70
CA MET A 113 -35.75 8.85 -10.41
C MET A 113 -34.76 7.88 -11.11
N ARG A 114 -34.16 8.29 -12.25
CA ARG A 114 -33.25 7.44 -13.05
C ARG A 114 -31.92 7.19 -12.33
N ASN A 115 -31.43 8.15 -11.53
CA ASN A 115 -30.25 7.95 -10.70
C ASN A 115 -30.43 6.81 -9.69
N LYS A 116 -31.65 6.62 -9.18
CA LYS A 116 -31.98 5.52 -8.25
C LYS A 116 -31.91 4.15 -8.92
N GLU A 117 -32.33 4.05 -10.19
CA GLU A 117 -32.24 2.82 -10.97
C GLU A 117 -30.79 2.51 -11.34
N LEU A 118 -30.04 3.52 -11.77
CA LEU A 118 -28.61 3.39 -12.07
C LEU A 118 -27.80 2.98 -10.84
N HIS A 119 -28.05 3.59 -9.67
CA HIS A 119 -27.37 3.21 -8.44
C HIS A 119 -27.69 1.77 -8.00
N ARG A 120 -28.91 1.29 -8.24
CA ARG A 120 -29.27 -0.12 -8.00
C ARG A 120 -28.54 -1.05 -8.97
N ALA A 121 -28.47 -0.69 -10.25
CA ALA A 121 -27.75 -1.45 -11.26
C ALA A 121 -26.25 -1.51 -10.94
N GLN A 122 -25.66 -0.39 -10.53
CA GLN A 122 -24.25 -0.30 -10.13
C GLN A 122 -23.94 -1.17 -8.90
N ASN A 123 -24.78 -1.13 -7.86
CA ASN A 123 -24.63 -2.00 -6.70
C ASN A 123 -24.71 -3.49 -7.04
N LYS A 124 -25.41 -3.86 -8.12
CA LYS A 124 -25.50 -5.22 -8.62
C LYS A 124 -24.31 -5.61 -9.50
N ALA A 125 -23.77 -4.65 -10.26
CA ALA A 125 -22.62 -4.85 -11.15
C ALA A 125 -21.28 -4.88 -10.41
N ASN A 126 -21.15 -4.15 -9.30
CA ASN A 126 -19.93 -4.13 -8.48
C ASN A 126 -19.72 -5.50 -7.82
N LEU A 127 -18.85 -6.31 -8.42
CA LEU A 127 -18.57 -7.69 -8.02
C LEU A 127 -17.28 -7.86 -7.20
N ASP A 128 -16.74 -6.77 -6.64
CA ASP A 128 -15.53 -6.82 -5.85
C ASP A 128 -15.83 -7.26 -4.40
N LYS A 129 -15.98 -8.57 -4.23
CA LYS A 129 -16.29 -9.19 -2.93
C LYS A 129 -15.15 -9.03 -1.93
N GLY A 130 -13.90 -9.05 -2.39
CA GLY A 130 -12.71 -8.94 -1.54
C GLY A 130 -12.61 -7.55 -0.91
N ASN A 131 -12.64 -6.50 -1.74
CA ASN A 131 -12.59 -5.14 -1.22
C ASN A 131 -13.83 -4.77 -0.41
N LYS A 132 -15.00 -5.35 -0.72
CA LYS A 132 -16.20 -5.16 0.12
C LYS A 132 -16.03 -5.72 1.53
N GLN A 133 -15.41 -6.89 1.67
CA GLN A 133 -15.14 -7.51 2.97
C GLN A 133 -14.12 -6.70 3.77
N LEU A 134 -13.03 -6.26 3.13
CA LEU A 134 -12.04 -5.33 3.70
C LEU A 134 -12.69 -4.04 4.19
N LEU A 135 -13.53 -3.41 3.36
CA LEU A 135 -14.18 -2.15 3.71
C LEU A 135 -15.16 -2.31 4.89
N GLN A 136 -15.84 -3.46 4.98
CA GLN A 136 -16.67 -3.77 6.14
C GLN A 136 -15.82 -3.91 7.41
N ALA A 137 -14.68 -4.59 7.34
CA ALA A 137 -13.75 -4.70 8.46
C ALA A 137 -13.19 -3.33 8.88
N TYR A 138 -12.80 -2.48 7.93
CA TYR A 138 -12.30 -1.13 8.21
C TYR A 138 -13.34 -0.24 8.87
N LYS A 139 -14.63 -0.36 8.48
CA LYS A 139 -15.73 0.32 9.16
C LYS A 139 -15.87 -0.14 10.62
N GLN A 140 -15.76 -1.45 10.87
CA GLN A 140 -15.82 -1.98 12.24
C GLN A 140 -14.61 -1.53 13.07
N ILE A 141 -13.39 -1.60 12.52
CA ILE A 141 -12.17 -1.11 13.16
C ILE A 141 -12.30 0.38 13.49
N GLY A 142 -12.78 1.20 12.54
CA GLY A 142 -13.04 2.62 12.75
C GLY A 142 -13.99 2.86 13.91
N ALA A 143 -15.16 2.22 13.91
CA ALA A 143 -16.15 2.35 14.98
C ALA A 143 -15.58 1.95 16.36
N PHE A 144 -14.75 0.91 16.43
CA PHE A 144 -14.08 0.49 17.66
C PHE A 144 -13.02 1.51 18.11
N CYS A 145 -12.20 2.01 17.22
CA CYS A 145 -11.22 3.05 17.53
C CYS A 145 -11.89 4.35 18.00
N ASP A 146 -13.00 4.73 17.36
CA ASP A 146 -13.77 5.93 17.71
C ASP A 146 -14.38 5.80 19.12
N SER A 147 -14.89 4.61 19.47
CA SER A 147 -15.42 4.34 20.82
C SER A 147 -14.37 4.51 21.93
N TRP A 148 -13.10 4.29 21.61
CA TRP A 148 -11.96 4.48 22.51
C TRP A 148 -11.21 5.79 22.29
N GLN A 149 -11.69 6.65 21.38
CA GLN A 149 -11.09 7.94 21.05
C GLN A 149 -9.59 7.81 20.71
N LEU A 150 -9.23 6.76 19.98
CA LEU A 150 -7.85 6.54 19.56
C LEU A 150 -7.43 7.56 18.49
N SER A 151 -6.12 7.86 18.44
CA SER A 151 -5.57 8.75 17.42
C SER A 151 -5.74 8.16 16.01
N PRO A 152 -5.89 9.00 14.97
CA PRO A 152 -5.99 8.52 13.58
C PRO A 152 -4.84 7.59 13.16
N ALA A 153 -3.62 7.87 13.64
CA ALA A 153 -2.46 7.01 13.41
C ALA A 153 -2.63 5.57 13.95
N ALA A 154 -3.30 5.40 15.10
CA ALA A 154 -3.54 4.09 15.69
C ALA A 154 -4.61 3.32 14.89
N THR A 155 -5.66 4.03 14.45
CA THR A 155 -6.69 3.48 13.56
C THR A 155 -6.10 3.00 12.25
N GLU A 156 -5.20 3.79 11.64
CA GLU A 156 -4.55 3.42 10.39
C GLU A 156 -3.60 2.24 10.55
N THR A 157 -2.84 2.21 11.65
CA THR A 157 -2.02 1.05 12.02
C THR A 157 -2.86 -0.22 12.12
N ALA A 158 -4.05 -0.14 12.74
CA ALA A 158 -4.96 -1.28 12.88
C ALA A 158 -5.48 -1.79 11.54
N LYS A 159 -5.84 -0.88 10.61
CA LYS A 159 -6.27 -1.25 9.25
C LYS A 159 -5.15 -1.91 8.45
N HIS A 160 -3.93 -1.37 8.51
CA HIS A 160 -2.76 -1.98 7.86
C HIS A 160 -2.48 -3.39 8.38
N LEU A 161 -2.50 -3.58 9.70
CA LEU A 161 -2.33 -4.90 10.32
C LEU A 161 -3.41 -5.89 9.87
N TYR A 162 -4.65 -5.43 9.75
CA TYR A 162 -5.74 -6.25 9.27
C TYR A 162 -5.57 -6.65 7.80
N LYS A 163 -5.17 -5.70 6.93
CA LYS A 163 -4.87 -5.98 5.51
C LYS A 163 -3.79 -7.04 5.38
N ASP A 164 -2.67 -6.83 6.04
CA ASP A 164 -1.52 -7.75 6.01
C ASP A 164 -1.92 -9.16 6.48
N ALA A 165 -2.79 -9.25 7.49
CA ALA A 165 -3.27 -10.51 8.01
C ALA A 165 -4.27 -11.20 7.06
N GLU A 166 -5.13 -10.46 6.37
CA GLU A 166 -6.09 -11.00 5.41
C GLU A 166 -5.41 -11.51 4.12
N GLU A 167 -4.38 -10.79 3.64
CA GLU A 167 -3.56 -11.22 2.51
C GLU A 167 -2.77 -12.50 2.81
N SER A 168 -2.43 -12.71 4.09
CA SER A 168 -1.76 -13.91 4.56
C SER A 168 -2.70 -15.12 4.62
N ARG A 169 -2.25 -16.26 4.08
CA ARG A 169 -2.99 -17.52 4.15
C ARG A 169 -3.13 -18.08 5.58
N LEU A 170 -2.35 -17.56 6.54
CA LEU A 170 -2.29 -18.05 7.93
C LEU A 170 -3.58 -17.79 8.72
N PHE A 171 -4.34 -16.75 8.36
CA PHE A 171 -5.54 -16.33 9.08
C PHE A 171 -6.83 -16.81 8.40
N LYS A 172 -6.72 -17.55 7.28
CA LYS A 172 -7.86 -18.07 6.53
C LYS A 172 -8.65 -19.06 7.37
N GLY A 173 -9.93 -18.78 7.60
CA GLY A 173 -10.83 -19.60 8.42
C GLY A 173 -10.94 -19.20 9.89
N LYS A 174 -10.24 -18.15 10.33
CA LYS A 174 -10.49 -17.55 11.64
C LYS A 174 -11.68 -16.60 11.59
N SER A 175 -12.30 -16.38 12.75
CA SER A 175 -13.37 -15.39 12.90
C SER A 175 -12.84 -13.99 12.60
N GLN A 176 -13.57 -13.25 11.76
CA GLN A 176 -13.22 -11.89 11.37
C GLN A 176 -13.16 -10.96 12.59
N GLU A 177 -14.11 -11.12 13.52
CA GLU A 177 -14.15 -10.35 14.77
C GLU A 177 -12.93 -10.60 15.66
N ALA A 178 -12.45 -11.84 15.77
CA ALA A 178 -11.25 -12.12 16.56
C ALA A 178 -9.96 -11.63 15.90
N LEU A 179 -9.93 -11.58 14.57
CA LEU A 179 -8.82 -10.98 13.84
C LEU A 179 -8.80 -9.47 14.06
N ILE A 180 -9.96 -8.79 13.96
CA ILE A 180 -10.12 -7.36 14.25
C ILE A 180 -9.67 -7.06 15.69
N ALA A 181 -10.14 -7.85 16.67
CA ALA A 181 -9.76 -7.69 18.08
C ALA A 181 -8.24 -7.83 18.31
N GLY A 182 -7.61 -8.79 17.64
CA GLY A 182 -6.16 -8.99 17.69
C GLY A 182 -5.37 -7.82 17.08
N CYS A 183 -5.82 -7.31 15.93
CA CYS A 183 -5.20 -6.17 15.25
C CYS A 183 -5.33 -4.89 16.09
N LEU A 184 -6.50 -4.65 16.69
CA LEU A 184 -6.75 -3.49 17.55
C LEU A 184 -5.84 -3.51 18.78
N PHE A 185 -5.74 -4.64 19.48
CA PHE A 185 -4.85 -4.79 20.64
C PHE A 185 -3.38 -4.53 20.27
N LEU A 186 -2.93 -5.05 19.13
CA LEU A 186 -1.56 -4.87 18.67
C LEU A 186 -1.28 -3.42 18.22
N ALA A 187 -2.22 -2.77 17.52
CA ALA A 187 -2.10 -1.37 17.11
C ALA A 187 -2.00 -0.44 18.32
N CYS A 188 -2.84 -0.64 19.34
CA CYS A 188 -2.79 0.07 20.62
C CYS A 188 -1.41 -0.07 21.28
N ARG A 189 -0.84 -1.28 21.28
CA ARG A 189 0.49 -1.52 21.85
C ARG A 189 1.62 -0.83 21.06
N ARG A 190 1.53 -0.79 19.72
CA ARG A 190 2.51 -0.10 18.86
C ARG A 190 2.47 1.42 18.99
N ASN A 191 1.29 1.99 19.27
CA ASN A 191 1.11 3.44 19.43
C ASN A 191 1.29 3.90 20.89
N ASN A 192 1.90 3.08 21.75
CA ASN A 192 2.14 3.39 23.17
C ASN A 192 0.87 3.68 23.99
N VAL A 193 -0.28 3.15 23.57
CA VAL A 193 -1.55 3.22 24.32
C VAL A 193 -2.02 1.78 24.61
N PRO A 194 -1.28 1.00 25.43
CA PRO A 194 -1.61 -0.40 25.66
C PRO A 194 -2.96 -0.52 26.37
N ARG A 195 -3.85 -1.33 25.78
CA ARG A 195 -5.13 -1.73 26.38
C ARG A 195 -5.03 -3.15 26.92
N SER A 196 -5.83 -3.47 27.93
CA SER A 196 -5.94 -4.80 28.48
C SER A 196 -6.82 -5.70 27.61
N PHE A 197 -6.62 -7.02 27.70
CA PHE A 197 -7.49 -7.97 27.01
C PHE A 197 -8.96 -7.92 27.48
N ARG A 198 -9.21 -7.41 28.69
CA ARG A 198 -10.57 -7.30 29.22
C ARG A 198 -11.32 -6.17 28.52
N GLU A 199 -10.69 -5.02 28.36
CA GLU A 199 -11.27 -3.89 27.61
C GLU A 199 -11.60 -4.30 26.18
N VAL A 200 -10.69 -5.01 25.50
CA VAL A 200 -10.92 -5.49 24.12
C VAL A 200 -12.08 -6.47 24.04
N MET A 201 -12.19 -7.39 25.02
CA MET A 201 -13.31 -8.34 25.09
C MET A 201 -14.64 -7.62 25.30
N ASP A 202 -14.68 -6.59 26.15
CA ASP A 202 -15.89 -5.81 26.40
C ASP A 202 -16.36 -5.05 25.15
N LEU A 203 -15.42 -4.69 24.25
CA LEU A 203 -15.72 -3.99 23.01
C LEU A 203 -16.12 -4.93 21.86
N THR A 204 -15.36 -6.00 21.63
CA THR A 204 -15.54 -6.87 20.46
C THR A 204 -16.38 -8.11 20.74
N SER A 205 -16.75 -8.35 22.00
CA SER A 205 -17.45 -9.56 22.46
C SER A 205 -16.68 -10.88 22.22
N VAL A 206 -15.41 -10.80 21.84
CA VAL A 206 -14.56 -11.98 21.57
C VAL A 206 -13.94 -12.50 22.87
N THR A 207 -13.92 -13.82 23.05
CA THR A 207 -13.38 -14.42 24.26
C THR A 207 -11.88 -14.13 24.45
N LYS A 208 -11.46 -13.89 25.70
CA LYS A 208 -10.04 -13.64 26.05
C LYS A 208 -9.06 -14.69 25.50
N LYS A 209 -9.47 -15.98 25.48
CA LYS A 209 -8.65 -17.08 24.95
C LYS A 209 -8.41 -16.94 23.46
N GLU A 210 -9.43 -16.51 22.72
CA GLU A 210 -9.36 -16.34 21.27
C GLU A 210 -8.52 -15.13 20.91
N ILE A 211 -8.70 -13.99 21.59
CA ILE A 211 -7.86 -12.79 21.43
C ILE A 211 -6.38 -13.12 21.69
N GLY A 212 -6.08 -13.88 22.75
CA GLY A 212 -4.70 -14.27 23.06
C GLY A 212 -4.08 -15.18 21.98
N ARG A 213 -4.88 -16.04 21.35
CA ARG A 213 -4.43 -16.91 20.25
C ARG A 213 -4.20 -16.12 18.96
N THR A 214 -5.10 -15.18 18.63
CA THR A 214 -4.94 -14.34 17.43
C THR A 214 -3.77 -13.38 17.59
N PHE A 215 -3.61 -12.76 18.76
CA PHE A 215 -2.46 -11.91 19.09
C PHE A 215 -1.12 -12.61 18.90
N LYS A 216 -0.92 -13.80 19.50
CA LYS A 216 0.33 -14.55 19.35
C LYS A 216 0.63 -14.91 17.90
N LEU A 217 -0.42 -15.27 17.14
CA LEU A 217 -0.25 -15.58 15.72
C LEU A 217 0.13 -14.33 14.92
N LEU A 218 -0.53 -13.19 15.16
CA LEU A 218 -0.20 -11.90 14.53
C LEU A 218 1.23 -11.46 14.84
N GLU A 219 1.65 -11.54 16.10
CA GLU A 219 3.00 -11.22 16.53
C GLU A 219 4.04 -12.10 15.81
N SER A 220 3.80 -13.42 15.74
CA SER A 220 4.70 -14.34 15.02
C SER A 220 4.76 -14.06 13.51
N PHE A 221 3.63 -13.67 12.91
CA PHE A 221 3.55 -13.36 11.48
C PHE A 221 4.36 -12.10 11.15
N LEU A 222 4.22 -11.05 11.95
CA LEU A 222 4.94 -9.79 11.74
C LEU A 222 6.44 -9.95 11.95
N MET A 223 6.86 -10.73 12.95
CA MET A 223 8.27 -11.05 13.15
C MET A 223 8.89 -11.79 11.96
N ASN A 224 8.10 -12.61 11.24
CA ASN A 224 8.59 -13.29 10.04
C ASN A 224 8.65 -12.33 8.83
N LYS A 225 7.65 -11.47 8.66
CA LYS A 225 7.63 -10.43 7.63
C LYS A 225 8.83 -9.47 7.77
N ASP A 226 9.15 -9.05 8.99
CA ASP A 226 10.31 -8.20 9.27
C ASP A 226 11.65 -8.89 8.95
N LYS A 227 11.73 -10.22 9.07
CA LYS A 227 12.92 -10.99 8.70
C LYS A 227 13.08 -11.12 7.20
N GLU A 228 11.97 -11.27 6.47
CA GLU A 228 11.96 -11.32 5.01
C GLU A 228 12.34 -9.96 4.43
N ALA A 229 11.80 -8.87 4.96
CA ALA A 229 12.12 -7.51 4.54
C ALA A 229 13.60 -7.12 4.78
N LYS A 230 14.28 -7.74 5.75
CA LYS A 230 15.72 -7.52 6.00
C LYS A 230 16.65 -8.39 5.13
N ARG A 231 16.10 -9.40 4.44
CA ARG A 231 16.85 -10.29 3.56
C ARG A 231 16.86 -9.81 2.11
N GLN A 232 15.86 -9.01 1.74
CA GLN A 232 15.80 -8.25 0.51
C GLN A 232 16.59 -6.95 0.68
#